data_AF-A0A4Y8KT14-F1
#
_entry.id   AF-A0A4Y8KT14-F1
#
_cell.length_a   1.000
_cell.length_b   1.000
_cell.length_c   1.000
_cell.angle_alpha   90.00
_cell.angle_beta   90.00
_cell.angle_gamma   90.00
#
_symmetry.space_group_name_H-M   'P 1'
#
loop_
_entity.id
_entity.type
_entity.pdbx_description
1 polymer ?
#
loop_
_entity_poly.entity_id
_entity_poly.type
_entity_poly.pdbx_seq_one_letter_code
_entity_poly.pdbx_strand_id
1 'polypeptide(L)'
;MNDPRAKMDGNNLLGMGAPRPDWSKTPGRVPGFWLTLAGFILAIVFPLPSLIVAVIGLAYATQAFRVIPAKARGRGLVIVSFVLVGLSVALALTRTILSLLP
;
A
#
# COMPACT_ATOMS: atom_id res chain seq x y z
N MET A 1 -19.01 -23.67 -5.55
CA MET A 1 -18.90 -23.04 -6.88
C MET A 1 -17.42 -22.73 -7.12
N ASN A 2 -16.70 -23.65 -7.79
CA ASN A 2 -15.25 -23.53 -8.06
C ASN A 2 -15.09 -22.99 -9.47
N ASP A 3 -14.98 -21.67 -9.62
CA ASP A 3 -14.73 -21.05 -10.92
C ASP A 3 -13.25 -21.24 -11.31
N PRO A 4 -12.93 -21.92 -12.42
CA PRO A 4 -11.56 -22.14 -12.87
C PRO A 4 -10.81 -20.83 -13.20
N ARG A 5 -11.54 -19.73 -13.43
CA ARG A 5 -10.96 -18.40 -13.68
C ARG A 5 -10.32 -17.77 -12.44
N ALA A 6 -10.66 -18.25 -11.24
CA ALA A 6 -10.16 -17.70 -9.97
C ALA A 6 -8.71 -18.11 -9.65
N LYS A 7 -8.23 -19.24 -10.20
CA LYS A 7 -6.82 -19.63 -10.14
C LYS A 7 -6.24 -19.33 -11.52
N MET A 8 -5.54 -18.21 -11.70
CA MET A 8 -4.79 -17.95 -12.94
C MET A 8 -3.32 -18.41 -12.87
N ASP A 9 -2.87 -18.83 -11.68
CA ASP A 9 -1.54 -19.41 -11.48
C ASP A 9 -1.56 -20.92 -11.77
N GLY A 10 -0.89 -21.33 -12.84
CA GLY A 10 -0.57 -22.74 -13.12
C GLY A 10 -1.36 -23.43 -14.24
N ASN A 11 -2.33 -22.77 -14.87
CA ASN A 11 -3.27 -23.38 -15.83
C ASN A 11 -3.08 -22.98 -17.30
N ASN A 12 -1.91 -22.44 -17.65
CA ASN A 12 -1.47 -22.18 -19.04
C ASN A 12 -2.41 -21.31 -19.90
N LEU A 13 -3.43 -20.69 -19.30
CA LEU A 13 -4.42 -19.84 -19.97
C LEU A 13 -3.79 -18.60 -20.63
N LEU A 14 -2.66 -18.13 -20.09
CA LEU A 14 -1.84 -17.06 -20.68
C LEU A 14 -1.27 -17.45 -22.05
N GLY A 15 -0.96 -18.74 -22.27
CA GLY A 15 -0.53 -19.27 -23.56
C GLY A 15 -1.68 -19.40 -24.56
N MET A 16 -2.93 -19.38 -24.09
CA MET A 16 -4.16 -19.47 -24.90
C MET A 16 -4.77 -18.08 -25.21
N GLY A 17 -4.04 -16.99 -24.95
CA GLY A 17 -4.50 -15.63 -25.24
C GLY A 17 -5.43 -15.04 -24.18
N ALA A 18 -5.53 -15.64 -22.98
CA ALA A 18 -6.26 -15.02 -21.89
C ALA A 18 -5.63 -13.67 -21.50
N PRO A 19 -6.44 -12.65 -21.16
CA PRO A 19 -5.92 -11.37 -20.70
C PRO A 19 -4.93 -11.57 -19.55
N ARG A 20 -3.73 -10.98 -19.64
CA ARG A 20 -2.77 -11.00 -18.52
C ARG A 20 -3.49 -10.48 -17.28
N PRO A 21 -3.39 -11.15 -16.11
CA PRO A 21 -4.03 -10.67 -14.91
C PRO A 21 -3.44 -9.30 -14.57
N ASP A 22 -4.27 -8.26 -14.75
CA ASP A 22 -3.91 -6.89 -14.49
C ASP A 22 -4.16 -6.56 -13.02
N TRP A 23 -3.14 -6.82 -12.21
CA TRP A 23 -3.11 -6.53 -10.78
C TRP A 23 -3.04 -5.01 -10.49
N SER A 24 -3.08 -4.16 -11.51
CA SER A 24 -3.18 -2.72 -11.31
C SER A 24 -4.56 -2.27 -10.84
N LYS A 25 -5.60 -3.10 -11.02
CA LYS A 25 -6.96 -2.79 -10.59
C LYS A 25 -7.31 -3.35 -9.21
N THR A 26 -6.34 -3.87 -8.46
CA THR A 26 -6.59 -4.46 -7.13
C THR A 26 -7.23 -3.41 -6.20
N PRO A 27 -8.43 -3.70 -5.65
CA PRO A 27 -9.09 -2.80 -4.71
C PRO A 27 -8.22 -2.58 -3.46
N GLY A 28 -8.25 -1.37 -2.91
CA GLY A 28 -7.38 -0.95 -1.80
C GLY A 28 -6.02 -0.37 -2.23
N ARG A 29 -5.54 -0.66 -3.45
CA ARG A 29 -4.22 -0.20 -3.92
C ARG A 29 -4.13 1.33 -4.07
N VAL A 30 -5.01 1.90 -4.90
CA VAL A 30 -5.08 3.34 -5.17
C VAL A 30 -5.52 4.13 -3.94
N PRO A 31 -6.63 3.80 -3.26
CA PRO A 31 -7.03 4.54 -2.06
C PRO A 31 -6.00 4.40 -0.92
N GLY A 32 -5.38 3.23 -0.73
CA GLY A 32 -4.31 3.03 0.24
C GLY A 32 -3.07 3.89 -0.04
N PHE A 33 -2.68 4.05 -1.31
CA PHE A 33 -1.61 4.96 -1.70
C PHE A 33 -1.95 6.42 -1.41
N TRP A 34 -3.14 6.90 -1.79
CA TRP A 34 -3.52 8.28 -1.54
C TRP A 34 -3.67 8.61 -0.07
N LEU A 35 -4.19 7.67 0.74
CA LEU A 35 -4.27 7.84 2.19
C LEU A 35 -2.89 7.85 2.84
N THR A 36 -1.98 6.97 2.42
CA THR A 36 -0.59 6.99 2.93
C THR A 36 0.15 8.27 2.52
N LEU A 37 -0.06 8.77 1.30
CA LEU A 37 0.50 10.04 0.86
C LEU A 37 -0.08 11.23 1.63
N ALA A 38 -1.41 11.26 1.83
CA ALA A 38 -2.06 12.29 2.62
C ALA A 38 -1.57 12.29 4.08
N GLY A 39 -1.43 11.10 4.68
CA GLY A 39 -0.84 10.92 6.00
C GLY A 39 0.60 11.46 6.07
N PHE A 40 1.43 11.18 5.07
CA PHE A 40 2.79 11.71 5.01
C PHE A 40 2.82 13.25 4.95
N ILE A 41 1.97 13.86 4.11
CA ILE A 41 1.88 15.33 4.02
C ILE A 41 1.39 15.93 5.35
N LEU A 42 0.38 15.31 5.98
CA LEU A 42 -0.13 15.72 7.28
C LEU A 42 0.93 15.62 8.38
N ALA A 43 1.86 14.67 8.31
CA ALA A 43 2.90 14.50 9.32
C ALA A 43 3.83 15.72 9.46
N ILE A 44 3.93 16.54 8.41
CA ILE A 44 4.72 17.78 8.41
C ILE A 44 4.09 18.86 9.29
N VAL A 45 2.75 18.93 9.32
CA VAL A 45 1.99 19.99 9.99
C VAL A 45 1.40 19.51 11.32
N PHE A 46 0.81 18.31 11.32
CA PHE A 46 0.08 17.72 12.43
C PHE A 46 0.58 16.29 12.69
N PRO A 47 1.70 16.13 13.42
CA PRO A 47 2.38 14.85 13.56
C PRO A 47 1.50 13.77 14.21
N LEU A 48 0.70 14.09 15.23
CA LEU A 48 -0.17 13.10 15.89
C LEU A 48 -1.38 12.67 15.03
N PRO A 49 -2.20 13.58 14.46
CA PRO A 49 -3.30 13.20 13.56
C PRO A 49 -2.83 12.44 12.31
N SER A 50 -1.62 12.73 11.82
CA SER A 50 -1.05 12.07 10.65
C SER A 50 -0.90 10.56 10.82
N LEU A 51 -0.60 10.10 12.04
CA LEU A 51 -0.43 8.67 12.35
C LEU A 51 -1.73 7.89 12.14
N ILE A 52 -2.87 8.49 12.46
CA ILE A 52 -4.19 7.87 12.26
C ILE A 52 -4.43 7.64 10.76
N VAL A 53 -4.19 8.67 9.95
CA VAL A 53 -4.38 8.61 8.49
C VAL A 53 -3.38 7.62 7.86
N ALA A 54 -2.13 7.60 8.32
CA ALA A 54 -1.11 6.66 7.87
C ALA A 54 -1.48 5.21 8.20
N VAL A 55 -2.01 4.93 9.39
CA VAL A 55 -2.48 3.59 9.79
C VAL A 55 -3.66 3.12 8.93
N ILE A 56 -4.63 4.01 8.66
CA ILE A 56 -5.76 3.68 7.78
C ILE A 56 -5.25 3.38 6.36
N GLY A 57 -4.35 4.21 5.82
CA GLY A 57 -3.73 3.97 4.51
C GLY A 57 -2.93 2.66 4.46
N LEU A 58 -2.22 2.33 5.54
CA LEU A 58 -1.49 1.07 5.68
C LEU A 58 -2.41 -0.15 5.70
N ALA A 59 -3.57 -0.06 6.35
CA ALA A 59 -4.57 -1.13 6.36
C ALA A 59 -5.06 -1.45 4.93
N TYR A 60 -5.33 -0.43 4.11
CA TYR A 60 -5.68 -0.62 2.70
C TYR A 60 -4.51 -1.15 1.87
N ALA A 61 -3.28 -0.67 2.11
CA ALA A 61 -2.08 -1.14 1.42
C ALA A 61 -1.76 -2.61 1.75
N THR A 62 -1.93 -3.03 3.00
CA THR A 62 -1.72 -4.42 3.45
C THR A 62 -2.76 -5.39 2.90
N GLN A 63 -4.03 -4.95 2.78
CA GLN A 63 -5.06 -5.73 2.07
C GLN A 63 -4.67 -5.97 0.61
N ALA A 64 -4.20 -4.94 -0.10
CA ALA A 64 -3.71 -5.09 -1.46
C ALA A 64 -2.45 -5.97 -1.54
N PHE A 65 -1.53 -5.86 -0.58
CA PHE A 65 -0.30 -6.65 -0.53
C PHE A 65 -0.54 -8.16 -0.43
N ARG A 66 -1.55 -8.57 0.35
CA ARG A 66 -1.89 -10.00 0.55
C ARG A 66 -2.41 -10.67 -0.73
N VAL A 67 -2.91 -9.89 -1.67
CA VAL A 67 -3.54 -10.40 -2.90
C VAL A 67 -2.60 -10.32 -4.11
N ILE A 68 -1.63 -9.41 -4.11
CA ILE A 68 -0.75 -9.17 -5.27
C ILE A 68 0.52 -10.07 -5.21
N PRO A 69 0.74 -10.95 -6.22
CA PRO A 69 1.93 -11.81 -6.28
C PRO A 69 3.24 -11.03 -6.31
N ALA A 70 4.33 -11.62 -5.81
CA ALA A 70 5.62 -10.93 -5.62
C ALA A 70 6.25 -10.33 -6.87
N LYS A 71 5.97 -10.90 -8.05
CA LYS A 71 6.48 -10.45 -9.36
C LYS A 71 5.44 -9.72 -10.22
N ALA A 72 4.25 -9.43 -9.67
CA ALA A 72 3.17 -8.80 -10.42
C ALA A 72 3.33 -7.28 -10.54
N ARG A 73 3.05 -6.76 -11.74
CA ARG A 73 3.05 -5.33 -12.06
C ARG A 73 1.90 -4.65 -11.30
N GLY A 74 2.22 -4.07 -10.14
CA GLY A 74 1.23 -3.48 -9.22
C GLY A 74 1.69 -3.43 -7.76
N ARG A 75 2.63 -4.31 -7.38
CA ARG A 75 3.21 -4.37 -6.03
C ARG A 75 4.08 -3.17 -5.67
N GLY A 76 4.64 -2.48 -6.67
CA GLY A 76 5.47 -1.29 -6.47
C GLY A 76 4.75 -0.17 -5.72
N LEU A 77 3.47 0.09 -6.04
CA LEU A 77 2.70 1.13 -5.35
C LEU A 77 2.52 0.83 -3.86
N VAL A 78 2.33 -0.45 -3.53
CA VAL A 78 2.18 -0.91 -2.15
C VAL A 78 3.51 -0.81 -1.39
N ILE A 79 4.63 -1.13 -2.03
CA ILE A 79 5.97 -0.93 -1.46
C ILE A 79 6.22 0.55 -1.17
N VAL A 80 5.87 1.45 -2.11
CA VAL A 80 5.99 2.90 -1.90
C VAL A 80 5.14 3.35 -0.72
N SER A 81 3.91 2.84 -0.57
CA SER A 81 3.08 3.12 0.61
C SER A 81 3.74 2.70 1.93
N PHE A 82 4.38 1.52 1.99
CA PHE A 82 5.12 1.10 3.19
C PHE A 82 6.29 2.03 3.50
N VAL A 83 7.04 2.45 2.48
CA VAL A 83 8.15 3.40 2.64
C VAL A 83 7.63 4.75 3.15
N LEU A 84 6.54 5.28 2.58
CA LEU A 84 5.93 6.54 3.01
C LEU A 84 5.45 6.48 4.46
N VAL A 85 4.85 5.37 4.88
CA VAL A 85 4.43 5.17 6.28
C VAL A 85 5.64 5.13 7.21
N GLY A 86 6.69 4.38 6.84
CA GLY A 86 7.93 4.34 7.62
C GLY A 86 8.57 5.72 7.78
N LEU A 87 8.62 6.51 6.71
CA LEU A 87 9.11 7.89 6.74
C LEU A 87 8.24 8.80 7.61
N SER A 88 6.91 8.66 7.54
CA SER A 88 5.98 9.44 8.36
C SER A 88 6.20 9.19 9.85
N VAL A 89 6.37 7.92 10.25
CA VAL A 89 6.64 7.53 11.64
C VAL A 89 8.00 8.07 12.09
N ALA A 90 9.04 7.92 11.28
CA ALA A 90 10.37 8.44 11.61
C ALA A 90 10.33 9.96 11.82
N LEU A 91 9.67 10.70 10.91
CA LEU A 91 9.58 12.16 10.99
C LEU A 91 8.77 12.62 12.21
N ALA A 92 7.67 11.92 12.53
CA ALA A 92 6.90 12.19 13.74
C ALA A 92 7.74 11.95 15.01
N LEU A 93 8.51 10.86 15.07
CA LEU A 93 9.40 10.55 16.20
C LEU A 93 10.52 11.58 16.35
N THR A 94 11.21 11.93 15.26
CA THR A 94 12.27 12.94 15.29
C THR A 94 11.75 14.29 15.75
N ARG A 95 10.59 14.74 15.25
CA ARG A 95 9.97 15.99 15.74
C ARG A 95 9.58 15.92 17.20
N THR A 96 9.04 14.79 17.65
CA THR A 96 8.65 14.63 19.06
C THR A 96 9.89 14.67 19.96
N ILE A 97 10.96 13.98 19.59
CA ILE A 97 12.23 13.99 20.34
C ILE A 97 12.83 15.41 20.36
N LEU A 98 12.87 16.09 19.21
CA LEU A 98 13.35 17.48 19.12
C LEU A 98 12.52 18.44 19.96
N SER A 99 11.20 18.24 20.06
CA SER A 99 10.34 19.08 20.92
C SER A 99 10.53 18.86 22.42
N LEU A 100 11.18 17.75 22.80
CA LEU A 100 11.50 17.40 24.19
C LEU A 100 12.94 17.78 24.57
N LEU A 101 13.77 18.14 23.60
CA LEU A 101 15.12 18.67 23.83
C LEU A 101 15.00 20.19 24.10
N PRO A 102 15.50 20.66 25.26
CA PRO A 102 15.47 22.07 25.64
C PRO A 102 16.39 22.96 24.81
#